data_AF-A0AAJ1AHZ1-F1
#
_entry.id   AF-A0AAJ1AHZ1-F1
#
_cell.length_a   1.000
_cell.length_b   1.000
_cell.length_c   1.000
_cell.angle_alpha   90.00
_cell.angle_beta   90.00
_cell.angle_gamma   90.00
#
_symmetry.space_group_name_H-M   'P 1'
#
loop_
_entity.id
_entity.type
_entity.pdbx_description
1 polymer ?
#
loop_
_entity_poly.entity_id
_entity_poly.type
_entity_poly.pdbx_seq_one_letter_code
_entity_poly.pdbx_strand_id
1 'polypeptide(L)'
;MSILSSLSGAATPSDLRLQLIEETALLKAALSGTPPDQELERQVNEQEEEEASDTEAAPDLVVPEAAQGLPPLDSEIVSIPELDVSNFDVPIVLNEQVKDYIQYYQTRKWGVMSRAFERSGRYLPMMREIFREQGLPQDLVNLAYVESAFNARAYSRAKASGIWQFIKGTGNRYGMRVNYWLDERRDP
;
A
#
# COMPACT_ATOMS: atom_id res chain seq x y z
N MET A 1 40.73 16.33 -7.54
CA MET A 1 39.27 16.26 -7.41
C MET A 1 38.97 15.39 -6.21
N SER A 2 38.96 16.01 -5.04
CA SER A 2 38.74 15.35 -3.75
C SER A 2 37.59 16.05 -3.07
N ILE A 3 36.46 15.36 -2.94
CA ILE A 3 35.41 15.68 -1.96
C ILE A 3 34.90 14.35 -1.38
N LEU A 4 35.77 13.63 -0.70
CA LEU A 4 35.38 12.62 0.28
C LEU A 4 36.14 12.95 1.57
N SER A 5 35.50 13.69 2.47
CA SER A 5 35.91 13.68 3.88
C SER A 5 34.78 14.12 4.81
N SER A 6 34.47 13.22 5.75
CA SER A 6 34.00 13.44 7.12
C SER A 6 32.50 13.56 7.41
N LEU A 7 31.96 12.51 8.07
CA LEU A 7 31.06 12.50 9.25
C LEU A 7 30.67 11.01 9.46
N SER A 8 31.13 10.24 10.46
CA SER A 8 31.08 10.36 11.92
C SER A 8 29.69 10.65 12.48
N GLY A 9 28.84 9.63 12.47
CA GLY A 9 27.53 9.55 13.13
C GLY A 9 26.75 8.37 12.54
N ALA A 10 26.07 7.56 13.35
CA ALA A 10 25.24 6.46 12.84
C ALA A 10 24.05 7.05 12.06
N ALA A 11 24.20 7.18 10.74
CA ALA A 11 23.13 7.63 9.86
C ALA A 11 21.92 6.71 10.03
N THR A 12 20.77 7.31 10.34
CA THR A 12 19.52 6.55 10.46
C THR A 12 19.11 6.01 9.10
N PRO A 13 18.29 4.95 9.01
CA PRO A 13 17.76 4.48 7.72
C PRO A 13 17.06 5.59 6.91
N SER A 14 16.50 6.59 7.57
CA SER A 14 15.96 7.81 6.95
C SER A 14 17.03 8.72 6.33
N ASP A 15 18.19 8.86 6.97
CA ASP A 15 19.29 9.69 6.46
C ASP A 15 19.92 9.08 5.21
N LEU A 16 20.08 7.75 5.18
CA LEU A 16 20.62 7.02 4.03
C LEU A 16 19.65 7.07 2.83
N ARG A 17 18.34 7.05 3.09
CA ARG A 17 17.30 7.18 2.05
C ARG A 17 17.30 8.57 1.43
N LEU A 18 17.47 9.62 2.23
CA LEU A 18 17.57 11.00 1.75
C LEU A 18 18.84 11.21 0.91
N GLN A 19 19.98 10.68 1.36
CA GLN A 19 21.24 10.73 0.60
C GLN A 19 21.12 10.04 -0.76
N LEU A 20 20.49 8.87 -0.82
CA LEU A 20 20.29 8.15 -2.08
C LEU A 20 19.40 8.94 -3.06
N ILE A 21 18.37 9.62 -2.55
CA ILE A 21 17.49 10.47 -3.36
C ILE A 21 18.25 11.67 -3.93
N GLU A 22 19.04 12.38 -3.12
CA GLU A 22 19.84 13.51 -3.58
C GLU A 22 20.89 13.10 -4.63
N GLU A 23 21.56 11.98 -4.44
CA GLU A 23 22.54 11.45 -5.40
C GLU A 23 21.89 11.05 -6.73
N THR A 24 20.71 10.44 -6.70
CA THR A 24 19.98 10.07 -7.92
C THR A 24 19.44 11.28 -8.68
N ALA A 25 19.00 12.33 -7.98
CA ALA A 25 18.57 13.59 -8.59
C ALA A 25 19.73 14.30 -9.30
N LEU A 26 20.91 14.35 -8.66
CA LEU A 26 22.13 14.92 -9.27
C LEU A 26 22.57 14.16 -10.52
N LEU A 27 22.50 12.82 -10.51
CA LEU A 27 22.89 11.99 -11.65
C LEU A 27 21.93 12.17 -12.84
N LYS A 28 20.62 12.27 -12.59
CA LYS A 28 19.60 12.51 -13.61
C LYS A 28 19.68 13.93 -14.19
N ALA A 29 19.89 14.93 -13.35
CA ALA A 29 20.08 16.33 -13.77
C ALA A 29 21.31 16.49 -14.69
N ALA A 30 22.42 15.81 -14.37
CA ALA A 30 23.62 15.81 -15.20
C ALA A 30 23.42 15.17 -16.58
N LEU A 31 22.49 14.21 -16.70
CA LEU A 31 22.16 13.52 -17.95
C LEU A 31 21.11 14.28 -18.79
N SER A 32 20.23 15.06 -18.16
CA SER A 32 19.14 15.78 -18.83
C SER A 32 19.42 17.26 -19.11
N GLY A 33 20.49 17.84 -18.52
CA GLY A 33 20.83 19.26 -18.65
C GLY A 33 19.86 20.20 -17.92
N THR A 34 18.98 19.66 -17.08
CA THR A 34 17.99 20.43 -16.30
C THR A 34 18.59 20.82 -14.94
N PRO A 35 18.39 22.06 -14.46
CA PRO A 35 18.85 22.49 -13.14
C PRO A 35 18.34 21.55 -12.01
N PRO A 36 19.19 21.16 -11.03
CA PRO A 36 18.83 20.19 -9.99
C PRO A 36 17.62 20.57 -9.13
N ASP A 37 17.41 21.86 -8.90
CA ASP A 37 16.27 22.44 -8.19
C ASP A 37 14.95 22.19 -8.93
N GLN A 38 14.95 22.30 -10.27
CA GLN A 38 13.77 22.01 -11.09
C GLN A 38 13.48 20.51 -11.21
N GLU A 39 14.51 19.68 -11.20
CA GLU A 39 14.35 18.22 -11.19
C GLU A 39 13.81 17.74 -9.84
N LEU A 40 14.26 18.33 -8.72
CA LEU A 40 13.74 18.03 -7.40
C LEU A 40 12.27 18.47 -7.25
N GLU A 41 11.91 19.66 -7.73
CA GLU A 41 10.51 20.12 -7.76
C GLU A 41 9.63 19.22 -8.64
N ARG A 42 10.13 18.76 -9.80
CA ARG A 42 9.42 17.77 -10.62
C ARG A 42 9.24 16.45 -9.92
N GLN A 43 10.26 15.92 -9.25
CA GLN A 43 10.15 14.66 -8.51
C GLN A 43 9.21 14.79 -7.30
N VAL A 44 9.22 15.94 -6.61
CA VAL A 44 8.27 16.22 -5.53
C VAL A 44 6.85 16.29 -6.10
N ASN A 45 6.65 16.97 -7.23
CA ASN A 45 5.33 17.14 -7.84
C ASN A 45 4.82 15.83 -8.50
N GLU A 46 5.70 15.02 -9.09
CA GLU A 46 5.41 13.67 -9.60
C GLU A 46 5.08 12.71 -8.45
N GLN A 47 5.79 12.81 -7.31
CA GLN A 47 5.44 12.07 -6.10
C GLN A 47 4.11 12.54 -5.49
N GLU A 48 3.81 13.84 -5.48
CA GLU A 48 2.53 14.39 -5.01
C GLU A 48 1.37 13.99 -5.95
N GLU A 49 1.62 13.92 -7.26
CA GLU A 49 0.68 13.40 -8.25
C GLU A 49 0.51 11.88 -8.14
N GLU A 50 1.57 11.11 -7.82
CA GLU A 50 1.48 9.69 -7.47
C GLU A 50 0.72 9.47 -6.15
N GLU A 51 0.93 10.30 -5.12
CA GLU A 51 0.19 10.26 -3.85
C GLU A 51 -1.29 10.66 -4.01
N ALA A 52 -1.59 11.61 -4.91
CA ALA A 52 -2.95 11.99 -5.26
C ALA A 52 -3.64 10.91 -6.12
N SER A 53 -2.91 10.29 -7.04
CA SER A 53 -3.32 9.11 -7.84
C SER A 53 -3.57 7.89 -6.95
N ASP A 54 -2.79 7.74 -5.88
CA ASP A 54 -2.92 6.72 -4.82
C ASP A 54 -4.17 6.89 -3.93
N THR A 55 -5.01 7.90 -4.21
CA THR A 55 -6.44 7.84 -3.85
C THR A 55 -7.19 6.89 -4.81
N GLU A 56 -6.54 5.83 -5.27
CA GLU A 56 -7.22 4.69 -5.87
C GLU A 56 -8.12 4.12 -4.78
N ALA A 57 -9.42 4.12 -5.06
CA ALA A 57 -10.41 3.30 -4.40
C ALA A 57 -9.89 1.85 -4.23
N ALA A 58 -10.53 1.07 -3.35
CA ALA A 58 -10.49 -0.40 -3.47
C ALA A 58 -10.48 -0.77 -4.96
N PRO A 59 -9.58 -1.67 -5.41
CA PRO A 59 -9.81 -2.32 -6.68
C PRO A 59 -11.24 -2.84 -6.60
N ASP A 60 -12.09 -2.38 -7.52
CA ASP A 60 -13.41 -2.99 -7.71
C ASP A 60 -13.14 -4.49 -7.69
N LEU A 61 -13.78 -5.27 -6.81
CA LEU A 61 -13.49 -6.71 -6.60
C LEU A 61 -13.73 -7.55 -7.88
N VAL A 62 -14.03 -6.90 -9.00
CA VAL A 62 -13.82 -7.37 -10.35
C VAL A 62 -12.32 -7.68 -10.52
N VAL A 63 -12.02 -8.93 -10.86
CA VAL A 63 -10.66 -9.32 -11.26
C VAL A 63 -10.10 -8.24 -12.18
N PRO A 64 -8.97 -7.59 -11.83
CA PRO A 64 -8.45 -6.53 -12.66
C PRO A 64 -8.30 -7.14 -14.05
N GLU A 65 -8.91 -6.53 -15.06
CA GLU A 65 -8.72 -6.97 -16.44
C GLU A 65 -7.22 -6.95 -16.81
N ALA A 66 -6.43 -6.16 -16.07
CA ALA A 66 -4.98 -6.16 -16.06
C ALA A 66 -4.31 -7.49 -15.65
N ALA A 67 -5.01 -8.44 -15.01
CA ALA A 67 -4.49 -9.79 -14.77
C ALA A 67 -4.54 -10.66 -16.05
N GLN A 68 -5.33 -10.29 -17.06
CA GLN A 68 -5.30 -10.94 -18.36
C GLN A 68 -4.11 -10.42 -19.16
N GLY A 69 -3.11 -11.28 -19.40
CA GLY A 69 -1.89 -10.92 -20.14
C GLY A 69 -0.68 -10.61 -19.24
N LEU A 70 -0.65 -11.12 -18.01
CA LEU A 70 0.61 -11.22 -17.28
C LEU A 70 1.58 -12.11 -18.08
N PRO A 71 2.86 -11.71 -18.21
CA PRO A 71 3.87 -12.62 -18.75
C PRO A 71 3.88 -13.90 -17.90
N PRO A 72 4.20 -15.06 -18.52
CA PRO A 72 4.45 -16.29 -17.78
C PRO A 72 5.41 -16.05 -16.62
N LEU A 73 5.34 -16.89 -15.61
CA LEU A 73 6.11 -16.80 -14.36
C LEU A 73 7.62 -16.91 -14.65
N ASP A 74 8.22 -15.83 -15.14
CA ASP A 74 9.63 -15.76 -15.48
C ASP A 74 10.43 -15.51 -14.19
N SER A 75 10.70 -16.61 -13.48
CA SER A 75 11.84 -16.93 -12.60
C SER A 75 12.33 -15.99 -11.48
N GLU A 76 11.87 -14.75 -11.34
CA GLU A 76 12.23 -13.85 -10.21
C GLU A 76 11.04 -13.46 -9.32
N ILE A 77 9.93 -14.19 -9.42
CA ILE A 77 8.97 -14.26 -8.32
C ILE A 77 9.68 -14.96 -7.17
N VAL A 78 9.72 -14.35 -5.98
CA VAL A 78 10.16 -15.05 -4.76
C VAL A 78 9.42 -16.37 -4.75
N SER A 79 10.16 -17.46 -4.99
CA SER A 79 9.64 -18.83 -4.96
C SER A 79 8.83 -18.91 -3.70
N ILE A 80 7.49 -19.00 -3.83
CA ILE A 80 6.55 -18.99 -2.72
C ILE A 80 7.11 -20.02 -1.74
N PRO A 81 7.79 -19.61 -0.65
CA PRO A 81 8.44 -20.57 0.22
C PRO A 81 7.27 -21.33 0.79
N GLU A 82 7.18 -22.62 0.45
CA GLU A 82 6.10 -23.55 0.72
C GLU A 82 5.14 -22.97 1.77
N LEU A 83 4.15 -22.20 1.30
CA LEU A 83 3.38 -21.34 2.21
C LEU A 83 2.74 -22.27 3.22
N ASP A 84 3.08 -22.10 4.50
CA ASP A 84 2.42 -22.83 5.56
C ASP A 84 1.02 -22.25 5.73
N VAL A 85 0.12 -22.71 4.87
CA VAL A 85 -1.30 -22.34 4.84
C VAL A 85 -2.06 -22.92 6.03
N SER A 86 -1.41 -23.73 6.88
CA SER A 86 -2.07 -24.36 8.03
C SER A 86 -2.25 -23.42 9.22
N ASN A 87 -1.51 -22.30 9.25
CA ASN A 87 -1.54 -21.34 10.36
C ASN A 87 -2.54 -20.18 10.17
N PHE A 88 -3.49 -20.30 9.23
CA PHE A 88 -4.53 -19.29 9.00
C PHE A 88 -5.85 -19.71 9.64
N ASP A 89 -6.56 -18.75 10.25
CA ASP A 89 -7.89 -18.96 10.83
C ASP A 89 -8.97 -19.15 9.74
N VAL A 90 -8.66 -18.77 8.50
CA VAL A 90 -9.51 -18.92 7.32
C VAL A 90 -8.86 -19.90 6.35
N PRO A 91 -9.58 -20.92 5.84
CA PRO A 91 -9.01 -21.90 4.94
C PRO A 91 -8.53 -21.25 3.63
N ILE A 92 -7.25 -21.43 3.31
CA ILE A 92 -6.65 -20.92 2.09
C ILE A 92 -6.74 -21.97 0.99
N VAL A 93 -7.32 -21.59 -0.16
CA VAL A 93 -7.39 -22.42 -1.36
C VAL A 93 -6.54 -21.78 -2.45
N LEU A 94 -5.47 -22.47 -2.86
CA LEU A 94 -4.64 -22.04 -3.97
C LEU A 94 -5.27 -22.50 -5.28
N ASN A 95 -5.80 -21.54 -6.04
CA ASN A 95 -6.27 -21.72 -7.42
C ASN A 95 -5.47 -20.79 -8.36
N GLU A 96 -5.65 -20.93 -9.67
CA GLU A 96 -4.91 -20.11 -10.65
C GLU A 96 -5.16 -18.61 -10.48
N GLN A 97 -6.40 -18.20 -10.20
CA GLN A 97 -6.71 -16.78 -9.98
C GLN A 97 -5.95 -16.21 -8.77
N VAL A 98 -5.84 -16.98 -7.69
CA VAL A 98 -5.07 -16.59 -6.50
C VAL A 98 -3.59 -16.44 -6.84
N LYS A 99 -3.02 -17.32 -7.66
CA LYS A 99 -1.63 -17.19 -8.12
C LYS A 99 -1.41 -15.93 -8.96
N ASP A 100 -2.36 -15.60 -9.85
CA ASP A 100 -2.29 -14.38 -10.65
C ASP A 100 -2.30 -13.13 -9.75
N TYR A 101 -3.13 -13.12 -8.70
CA TYR A 101 -3.14 -12.04 -7.71
C TYR A 101 -1.84 -11.95 -6.91
N ILE A 102 -1.27 -13.09 -6.49
CA ILE A 102 0.04 -13.12 -5.83
C ILE A 102 1.09 -12.45 -6.73
N GLN A 103 1.14 -12.82 -8.02
CA GLN A 103 2.05 -12.20 -8.97
C GLN A 103 1.76 -10.70 -9.14
N TYR A 104 0.50 -10.32 -9.26
CA TYR A 104 0.08 -8.94 -9.46
C TYR A 104 0.53 -8.03 -8.31
N TYR A 105 0.36 -8.46 -7.06
CA TYR A 105 0.76 -7.69 -5.88
C TYR A 105 2.26 -7.76 -5.58
N GLN A 106 2.97 -8.79 -6.04
CA GLN A 106 4.43 -8.86 -5.96
C GLN A 106 5.14 -8.03 -7.04
N THR A 107 4.46 -7.75 -8.16
CA THR A 107 5.03 -7.01 -9.29
C THR A 107 4.38 -5.64 -9.44
N ARG A 108 3.30 -5.55 -10.24
CA ARG A 108 2.67 -4.29 -10.66
C ARG A 108 2.16 -3.44 -9.51
N LYS A 109 1.68 -4.05 -8.42
CA LYS A 109 1.14 -3.34 -7.24
C LYS A 109 2.05 -3.43 -6.02
N TRP A 110 3.33 -3.77 -6.20
CA TRP A 110 4.29 -3.84 -5.08
C TRP A 110 4.38 -2.53 -4.28
N GLY A 111 4.42 -1.37 -4.95
CA GLY A 111 4.49 -0.08 -4.27
C GLY A 111 3.31 0.18 -3.34
N VAL A 112 2.09 -0.15 -3.79
CA VAL A 112 0.86 -0.05 -2.99
C VAL A 112 0.92 -1.03 -1.80
N MET A 113 1.32 -2.28 -2.04
CA MET A 113 1.43 -3.29 -1.00
C MET A 113 2.48 -2.93 0.06
N SER A 114 3.63 -2.39 -0.35
CA SER A 114 4.68 -1.91 0.55
C SER A 114 4.18 -0.80 1.47
N ARG A 115 3.47 0.20 0.92
CA ARG A 115 2.84 1.26 1.72
C ARG A 115 1.77 0.71 2.66
N ALA A 116 1.01 -0.29 2.20
CA ALA A 116 0.01 -0.96 3.01
C ALA A 116 0.65 -1.63 4.24
N PHE A 117 1.76 -2.35 4.05
CA PHE A 117 2.49 -2.98 5.17
C PHE A 117 2.97 -1.96 6.18
N GLU A 118 3.56 -0.85 5.74
CA GLU A 118 3.99 0.24 6.62
C GLU A 118 2.82 0.81 7.45
N ARG A 119 1.68 1.11 6.80
CA ARG A 119 0.48 1.64 7.46
C ARG A 119 -0.17 0.63 8.40
N SER A 120 -0.17 -0.65 8.03
CA SER A 120 -0.84 -1.73 8.76
C SER A 120 -0.30 -1.89 10.17
N GLY A 121 1.00 -1.63 10.40
CA GLY A 121 1.63 -1.78 11.71
C GLY A 121 0.97 -0.97 12.81
N ARG A 122 0.33 0.16 12.46
CA ARG A 122 -0.43 0.99 13.42
C ARG A 122 -1.75 0.35 13.86
N TYR A 123 -2.41 -0.41 12.98
CA TYR A 123 -3.80 -0.83 13.17
C TYR A 123 -3.94 -2.32 13.48
N LEU A 124 -3.04 -3.17 12.97
CA LEU A 124 -3.13 -4.63 13.09
C LEU A 124 -3.29 -5.12 14.55
N PRO A 125 -2.53 -4.64 15.55
CA PRO A 125 -2.69 -5.13 16.93
C PRO A 125 -4.09 -4.85 17.47
N MET A 126 -4.61 -3.64 17.24
CA MET A 126 -5.94 -3.23 17.69
C MET A 126 -7.05 -4.01 16.96
N MET A 127 -6.97 -4.14 15.64
CA MET A 127 -8.00 -4.85 14.87
C MET A 127 -8.06 -6.34 15.19
N ARG A 128 -6.90 -7.00 15.31
CA ARG A 128 -6.83 -8.42 15.69
C ARG A 128 -7.38 -8.64 17.10
N GLU A 129 -7.11 -7.73 18.03
CA GLU A 129 -7.67 -7.77 19.37
C GLU A 129 -9.19 -7.66 19.36
N ILE A 130 -9.75 -6.69 18.63
CA ILE A 130 -11.21 -6.55 18.47
C ILE A 130 -11.81 -7.82 17.88
N PHE A 131 -11.22 -8.38 16.81
CA PHE A 131 -11.74 -9.62 16.23
C PHE A 131 -11.68 -10.79 17.20
N ARG A 132 -10.60 -10.91 17.96
CA ARG A 132 -10.47 -11.93 19.02
C ARG A 132 -11.54 -11.77 20.10
N GLU A 133 -11.80 -10.55 20.56
CA GLU A 133 -12.85 -10.25 21.55
C GLU A 133 -14.26 -10.55 21.02
N GLN A 134 -14.49 -10.34 19.71
CA GLN A 134 -15.74 -10.66 19.05
C GLN A 134 -15.86 -12.13 18.60
N GLY A 135 -14.85 -12.96 18.89
CA GLY A 135 -14.82 -14.38 18.47
C GLY A 135 -14.73 -14.58 16.95
N LEU A 136 -14.16 -13.61 16.24
CA LEU A 136 -13.96 -13.64 14.80
C LEU A 136 -12.53 -14.11 14.44
N PRO A 137 -12.34 -14.75 13.27
CA PRO A 137 -11.01 -15.05 12.73
C PRO A 137 -10.16 -13.79 12.61
N GLN A 138 -8.93 -13.82 13.13
CA GLN A 138 -8.07 -12.63 13.14
C GLN A 138 -7.57 -12.29 11.73
N ASP A 139 -7.49 -13.27 10.85
CA ASP A 139 -7.03 -13.06 9.48
C ASP A 139 -8.00 -12.27 8.59
N LEU A 140 -9.21 -11.99 9.08
CA LEU A 140 -10.12 -11.04 8.44
C LEU A 140 -9.51 -9.64 8.33
N VAL A 141 -8.50 -9.30 9.14
CA VAL A 141 -7.78 -8.01 9.02
C VAL A 141 -7.12 -7.85 7.66
N ASN A 142 -6.84 -8.95 6.97
CA ASN A 142 -6.19 -8.90 5.67
C ASN A 142 -7.10 -8.29 4.59
N LEU A 143 -8.43 -8.25 4.81
CA LEU A 143 -9.35 -7.57 3.90
C LEU A 143 -8.99 -6.08 3.75
N ALA A 144 -8.50 -5.44 4.81
CA ALA A 144 -8.08 -4.04 4.77
C ALA A 144 -6.91 -3.76 3.80
N TYR A 145 -6.06 -4.76 3.49
CA TYR A 145 -5.03 -4.61 2.45
C TYR A 145 -5.66 -4.40 1.09
N VAL A 146 -6.66 -5.23 0.75
CA VAL A 146 -7.32 -5.20 -0.56
C VAL A 146 -8.25 -4.00 -0.65
N GLU A 147 -9.00 -3.66 0.40
CA GLU A 147 -9.99 -2.59 0.36
C GLU A 147 -9.37 -1.18 0.25
N SER A 148 -8.25 -0.92 0.92
CA SER A 148 -7.73 0.46 0.97
C SER A 148 -6.23 0.56 1.20
N ALA A 149 -5.51 -0.56 1.22
CA ALA A 149 -4.12 -0.59 1.66
C ALA A 149 -3.94 0.09 3.04
N PHE A 150 -4.86 -0.18 3.99
CA PHE A 150 -4.88 0.44 5.33
C PHE A 150 -4.97 1.98 5.34
N ASN A 151 -5.51 2.60 4.29
CA ASN A 151 -5.70 4.04 4.22
C ASN A 151 -7.03 4.48 4.86
N ALA A 152 -6.97 5.00 6.10
CA ALA A 152 -8.14 5.53 6.81
C ALA A 152 -8.82 6.72 6.11
N ARG A 153 -8.14 7.40 5.20
CA ARG A 153 -8.71 8.53 4.43
C ARG A 153 -9.15 8.13 3.03
N ALA A 154 -9.03 6.86 2.65
CA ALA A 154 -9.43 6.37 1.33
C ALA A 154 -10.89 6.76 1.02
N TYR A 155 -11.12 7.14 -0.22
CA TYR A 155 -12.45 7.52 -0.70
C TYR A 155 -12.63 7.10 -2.15
N SER A 156 -13.60 6.22 -2.41
CA SER A 156 -13.83 5.70 -3.75
C SER A 156 -14.74 6.56 -4.60
N ARG A 157 -14.70 6.31 -5.92
CA ARG A 157 -15.69 6.86 -6.87
C ARG A 157 -17.13 6.45 -6.51
N ALA A 158 -17.31 5.25 -5.96
CA ALA A 158 -18.59 4.74 -5.43
C ALA A 158 -18.95 5.30 -4.04
N LYS A 159 -18.18 6.26 -3.52
CA LYS A 159 -18.39 6.91 -2.21
C LYS A 159 -18.18 5.99 -1.01
N ALA A 160 -17.47 4.88 -1.18
CA ALA A 160 -16.92 4.10 -0.09
C ALA A 160 -15.81 4.89 0.60
N SER A 161 -15.62 4.71 1.92
CA SER A 161 -14.57 5.43 2.63
C SER A 161 -13.95 4.64 3.78
N GLY A 162 -12.70 4.99 4.09
CA GLY A 162 -11.95 4.44 5.20
C GLY A 162 -11.25 3.12 4.90
N ILE A 163 -10.68 2.54 5.96
CA ILE A 163 -9.90 1.30 5.87
C ILE A 163 -10.74 0.17 5.26
N TRP A 164 -12.00 0.09 5.68
CA TRP A 164 -12.95 -0.97 5.34
C TRP A 164 -13.85 -0.64 4.15
N GLN A 165 -13.67 0.53 3.51
CA GLN A 165 -14.46 0.96 2.35
C GLN A 165 -15.99 0.83 2.52
N PHE A 166 -16.52 1.23 3.68
CA PHE A 166 -17.97 1.29 3.84
C PHE A 166 -18.58 2.40 2.96
N ILE A 167 -19.64 2.10 2.23
CA ILE A 167 -20.52 3.15 1.67
C ILE A 167 -21.40 3.73 2.77
N LYS A 168 -21.77 5.02 2.66
CA LYS A 168 -22.54 5.73 3.68
C LYS A 168 -23.82 4.98 4.12
N GLY A 169 -24.57 4.45 3.16
CA GLY A 169 -25.79 3.70 3.44
C GLY A 169 -25.55 2.47 4.30
N THR A 170 -24.50 1.70 4.02
CA THR A 170 -24.10 0.53 4.80
C THR A 170 -23.57 0.93 6.18
N GLY A 171 -22.72 1.96 6.26
CA GLY A 171 -22.20 2.46 7.53
C GLY A 171 -23.31 2.88 8.48
N ASN A 172 -24.31 3.63 7.98
CA ASN A 172 -25.48 4.03 8.77
C ASN A 172 -26.28 2.83 9.31
N ARG A 173 -26.42 1.75 8.54
CA ARG A 173 -27.11 0.52 9.02
C ARG A 173 -26.39 -0.15 10.18
N TYR A 174 -25.06 -0.01 10.23
CA TYR A 174 -24.22 -0.51 11.32
C TYR A 174 -23.98 0.53 12.42
N GLY A 175 -24.72 1.66 12.41
CA GLY A 175 -24.67 2.66 13.47
C GLY A 175 -23.58 3.72 13.33
N MET A 176 -22.81 3.72 12.24
CA MET A 176 -21.79 4.75 12.00
C MET A 176 -22.44 6.11 11.70
N ARG A 177 -21.89 7.16 12.27
CA ARG A 177 -22.31 8.54 12.07
C ARG A 177 -21.54 9.17 10.91
N VAL A 178 -22.29 9.57 9.89
CA VAL A 178 -21.75 10.25 8.70
C VAL A 178 -22.51 11.54 8.42
N ASN A 179 -21.93 12.66 8.84
CA ASN A 179 -22.43 14.01 8.61
C ASN A 179 -21.32 14.91 8.04
N TYR A 180 -21.58 16.22 7.94
CA TYR A 180 -20.64 17.16 7.33
C TYR A 180 -19.31 17.30 8.09
N TRP A 181 -19.34 17.15 9.42
CA TRP A 181 -18.19 17.35 10.30
C TRP A 181 -17.51 16.04 10.73
N LEU A 182 -18.22 14.92 10.64
CA LEU A 182 -17.77 13.63 11.12
C LEU A 182 -18.14 12.53 10.12
N ASP A 183 -17.16 11.69 9.78
CA ASP A 183 -17.35 10.47 9.03
C ASP A 183 -16.65 9.32 9.76
N GLU A 184 -17.39 8.61 10.62
CA GLU A 184 -16.86 7.51 11.44
C GLU A 184 -16.36 6.32 10.59
N ARG A 185 -16.64 6.29 9.28
CA ARG A 185 -16.04 5.29 8.38
C ARG A 185 -14.53 5.45 8.27
N ARG A 186 -14.02 6.66 8.53
CA ARG A 186 -12.60 7.03 8.47
C ARG A 186 -11.91 6.92 9.84
N ASP A 187 -12.64 6.50 10.88
CA ASP A 187 -12.14 6.36 12.24
C ASP A 187 -11.72 4.88 12.47
N PRO A 188 -10.42 4.58 12.56
CA PRO A 188 -9.91 3.22 12.63
C PRO A 188 -9.93 2.61 14.03
#